data_AF-A0A853LNQ4-F1
#
_entry.id   AF-A0A853LNQ4-F1
#
_cell.length_a   1.000
_cell.length_b   1.000
_cell.length_c   1.000
_cell.angle_alpha   90.00
_cell.angle_beta   90.00
_cell.angle_gamma   90.00
#
_symmetry.space_group_name_H-M   'P 1'
#
loop_
_entity.id
_entity.type
_entity.pdbx_description
1 polymer ?
#
loop_
_entity_poly.entity_id
_entity_poly.type
_entity_poly.pdbx_seq_one_letter_code
_entity_poly.pdbx_strand_id
1 'polypeptide(L)'
;METLSVLDFALRLGVGVGCGALIGLERQWRARRAGLRTNALVAAGATLFVLYAAATTDSSPTRVASYVVSGIGFLGGGVILREGVNVRGLNTAATLWCSAAIGVLAASGHLVFTLIGTCTVIGIHVLGRPLGRLIDRDGTADEDESLQPYLVQVICRPKHEKYARAQIVQHAGSNDITLRGVHTGEPANDEITLTAHLLMSGDVPARLERLVAELSLQPGVRAVQWYAGNQAQSDDRS
;
A
#
# COMPACT_ATOMS: atom_id res chain seq x y z
N MET A 1 -41.66 -11.81 -12.48
CA MET A 1 -40.25 -11.62 -12.88
C MET A 1 -40.16 -10.24 -13.48
N GLU A 2 -39.73 -9.24 -12.71
CA GLU A 2 -39.44 -7.93 -13.30
C GLU A 2 -38.33 -8.13 -14.33
N THR A 3 -38.62 -7.81 -15.58
CA THR A 3 -37.61 -7.82 -16.64
C THR A 3 -36.60 -6.73 -16.32
N LEU A 4 -35.33 -7.11 -16.21
CA LEU A 4 -34.25 -6.19 -15.87
C LEU A 4 -34.07 -5.20 -17.04
N SER A 5 -34.61 -3.99 -16.88
CA SER A 5 -34.54 -2.94 -17.89
C SER A 5 -33.10 -2.46 -18.09
N VAL A 6 -32.77 -1.99 -19.30
CA VAL A 6 -31.46 -1.40 -19.61
C VAL A 6 -31.13 -0.25 -18.66
N LEU A 7 -32.13 0.56 -18.28
CA LEU A 7 -31.95 1.66 -17.34
C LEU A 7 -31.61 1.15 -15.93
N ASP A 8 -32.31 0.11 -15.47
CA ASP A 8 -32.08 -0.49 -14.16
C ASP A 8 -30.69 -1.17 -14.09
N PHE A 9 -30.31 -1.88 -15.16
CA PHE A 9 -28.96 -2.42 -15.34
C PHE A 9 -27.89 -1.33 -15.22
N ALA A 10 -28.03 -0.26 -16.01
CA ALA A 10 -27.07 0.83 -16.06
C ALA A 10 -26.97 1.57 -14.72
N LEU A 11 -28.11 1.77 -14.03
CA LEU A 11 -28.17 2.42 -12.73
C LEU A 11 -27.49 1.58 -11.66
N ARG A 12 -27.80 0.29 -11.56
CA ARG A 12 -27.17 -0.62 -10.57
C ARG A 12 -25.67 -0.73 -10.81
N LEU A 13 -25.25 -0.84 -12.07
CA LEU A 13 -23.84 -0.83 -12.45
C LEU A 13 -23.15 0.49 -12.05
N GLY A 14 -23.76 1.63 -12.40
CA GLY A 14 -23.23 2.95 -12.07
C GLY A 14 -23.09 3.17 -10.58
N VAL A 15 -24.08 2.78 -9.77
CA VAL A 15 -24.02 2.87 -8.31
C VAL A 15 -22.94 1.97 -7.73
N GLY A 16 -22.83 0.71 -8.18
CA GLY A 16 -21.80 -0.22 -7.74
C GLY A 16 -20.39 0.29 -8.03
N VAL A 17 -20.16 0.75 -9.27
CA VAL A 17 -18.88 1.34 -9.69
C VAL A 17 -18.57 2.61 -8.90
N GLY A 18 -19.56 3.51 -8.75
CA GLY A 18 -19.39 4.77 -8.03
C GLY A 18 -19.03 4.55 -6.57
N CYS A 19 -19.72 3.63 -5.89
CA CYS A 19 -19.42 3.29 -4.50
C CYS A 19 -18.03 2.65 -4.33
N GLY A 20 -17.65 1.71 -5.21
CA GLY A 20 -16.30 1.14 -5.22
C GLY A 20 -15.21 2.19 -5.49
N ALA A 21 -15.49 3.13 -6.40
CA ALA A 21 -14.59 4.26 -6.67
C ALA A 21 -14.45 5.19 -5.46
N LEU A 22 -15.52 5.47 -4.72
CA LEU A 22 -15.47 6.28 -3.50
C LEU A 22 -14.60 5.63 -2.40
N ILE A 23 -14.74 4.32 -2.20
CA ILE A 23 -13.87 3.55 -1.29
C ILE A 23 -12.41 3.64 -1.76
N GLY A 24 -12.16 3.46 -3.05
CA GLY A 24 -10.83 3.54 -3.62
C GLY A 24 -10.21 4.94 -3.60
N LEU A 25 -11.02 6.01 -3.72
CA LEU A 25 -10.59 7.40 -3.64
C LEU A 25 -10.11 7.73 -2.23
N GLU A 26 -10.91 7.37 -1.22
CA GLU A 26 -10.55 7.51 0.19
C GLU A 26 -9.23 6.81 0.51
N ARG A 27 -9.06 5.60 -0.01
CA ARG A 27 -7.82 4.81 0.06
C ARG A 27 -6.62 5.47 -0.61
N GLN A 28 -6.81 5.97 -1.82
CA GLN A 28 -5.74 6.61 -2.60
C GLN A 28 -5.29 7.91 -1.95
N TRP A 29 -6.21 8.68 -1.38
CA TRP A 29 -5.89 9.90 -0.65
C TRP A 29 -5.02 9.62 0.58
N ARG A 30 -5.12 8.42 1.16
CA ARG A 30 -4.23 7.96 2.26
C ARG A 30 -2.98 7.22 1.78
N ALA A 31 -2.58 7.39 0.51
CA ALA A 31 -1.36 6.82 -0.07
C ALA A 31 -1.27 5.28 -0.01
N ARG A 32 -2.39 4.57 -0.16
CA ARG A 32 -2.43 3.09 -0.14
C ARG A 32 -2.31 2.47 -1.54
N ARG A 33 -1.75 1.26 -1.62
CA ARG A 33 -1.41 0.55 -2.88
C ARG A 33 -2.61 0.23 -3.77
N ALA A 34 -3.76 -0.18 -3.20
CA ALA A 34 -5.01 -0.33 -3.95
C ALA A 34 -5.81 0.98 -3.93
N GLY A 35 -5.73 1.73 -5.03
CA GLY A 35 -6.37 3.04 -5.18
C GLY A 35 -7.75 2.99 -5.84
N LEU A 36 -8.16 4.13 -6.41
CA LEU A 36 -9.47 4.33 -7.02
C LEU A 36 -9.80 3.30 -8.11
N ARG A 37 -8.87 3.09 -9.06
CA ARG A 37 -9.08 2.21 -10.22
C ARG A 37 -9.34 0.76 -9.80
N THR A 38 -8.57 0.23 -8.86
CA THR A 38 -8.66 -1.18 -8.45
C THR A 38 -10.00 -1.47 -7.77
N ASN A 39 -10.42 -0.63 -6.81
CA ASN A 39 -11.67 -0.84 -6.09
C ASN A 39 -12.90 -0.66 -7.00
N ALA A 40 -12.85 0.31 -7.91
CA ALA A 40 -13.89 0.51 -8.93
C ALA A 40 -14.02 -0.72 -9.84
N LEU A 41 -12.91 -1.27 -10.34
CA LEU A 41 -12.92 -2.46 -11.21
C LEU A 41 -13.43 -3.71 -10.49
N VAL A 42 -13.04 -3.91 -9.23
CA VAL A 42 -13.52 -5.04 -8.42
C VAL A 42 -15.03 -4.94 -8.18
N ALA A 43 -15.53 -3.77 -7.80
CA ALA A 43 -16.97 -3.54 -7.65
C ALA A 43 -17.71 -3.71 -8.99
N ALA A 44 -17.15 -3.21 -10.10
CA ALA A 44 -17.71 -3.35 -11.44
C ALA A 44 -17.86 -4.82 -11.83
N GLY A 45 -16.80 -5.62 -11.70
CA GLY A 45 -16.80 -7.04 -12.04
C GLY A 45 -17.82 -7.82 -11.23
N ALA A 46 -17.85 -7.60 -9.90
CA ALA A 46 -18.84 -8.21 -9.02
C ALA A 46 -20.29 -7.85 -9.44
N THR A 47 -20.52 -6.57 -9.75
CA THR A 47 -21.83 -6.09 -10.19
C THR A 47 -22.26 -6.74 -11.50
N LEU A 48 -21.35 -6.78 -12.49
CA LEU A 48 -21.60 -7.36 -13.82
C LEU A 48 -21.91 -8.86 -13.74
N PHE A 49 -21.18 -9.64 -12.93
CA PHE A 49 -21.47 -11.08 -12.80
C PHE A 49 -22.85 -11.35 -12.23
N VAL A 50 -23.26 -10.61 -11.19
CA VAL A 50 -24.58 -10.80 -10.57
C VAL A 50 -25.70 -10.27 -11.48
N LEU A 51 -25.50 -9.15 -12.17
CA LEU A 51 -26.47 -8.66 -13.16
C LEU A 51 -26.60 -9.61 -14.35
N TYR A 52 -25.51 -10.23 -14.81
CA TYR A 52 -25.55 -11.26 -15.83
C TYR A 52 -26.44 -12.44 -15.39
N ALA A 53 -26.26 -12.92 -14.16
CA ALA A 53 -27.08 -13.98 -13.60
C ALA A 53 -28.57 -13.60 -13.45
N ALA A 54 -28.86 -12.33 -13.22
CA ALA A 54 -30.23 -11.83 -13.16
C ALA A 54 -30.86 -11.61 -14.56
N ALA A 55 -30.03 -11.39 -15.58
CA ALA A 55 -30.46 -11.22 -16.97
C ALA A 55 -30.66 -12.56 -17.69
N THR A 56 -29.95 -13.61 -17.30
CA THR A 56 -30.23 -14.98 -17.73
C THR A 56 -31.37 -15.55 -16.88
N THR A 57 -32.23 -16.39 -17.46
CA THR A 57 -33.31 -17.09 -16.72
C THR A 57 -32.77 -18.16 -15.75
N ASP A 58 -31.49 -18.08 -15.39
CA ASP A 58 -30.81 -19.02 -14.50
C ASP A 58 -31.06 -18.62 -13.04
N SER A 59 -31.41 -19.61 -12.22
CA SER A 59 -32.26 -19.40 -11.05
C SER A 59 -31.51 -19.07 -9.76
N SER A 60 -30.29 -18.53 -9.80
CA SER A 60 -29.56 -18.24 -8.56
C SER A 60 -28.49 -17.15 -8.66
N PRO A 61 -28.87 -15.86 -8.66
CA PRO A 61 -27.95 -14.74 -8.45
C PRO A 61 -27.09 -14.92 -7.19
N THR A 62 -27.64 -15.54 -6.13
CA THR A 62 -26.92 -15.89 -4.90
C THR A 62 -25.76 -16.87 -5.14
N ARG A 63 -25.92 -17.84 -6.06
CA ARG A 63 -24.84 -18.76 -6.44
C ARG A 63 -23.68 -18.01 -7.10
N VAL A 64 -23.98 -17.11 -8.03
CA VAL A 64 -22.95 -16.28 -8.67
C VAL A 64 -22.29 -15.36 -7.66
N ALA A 65 -23.04 -14.78 -6.72
CA ALA A 65 -22.47 -14.02 -5.61
C ALA A 65 -21.50 -14.85 -4.75
N SER A 66 -21.81 -16.12 -4.45
CA SER A 66 -20.87 -17.02 -3.75
C SER A 66 -19.58 -17.25 -4.53
N TYR A 67 -19.64 -17.36 -5.86
CA TYR A 67 -18.44 -17.46 -6.70
C TYR A 67 -17.66 -16.14 -6.74
N VAL A 68 -18.32 -14.98 -6.69
CA VAL A 68 -17.64 -13.69 -6.53
C VAL A 68 -16.87 -13.66 -5.21
N VAL A 69 -17.48 -14.07 -4.08
CA VAL A 69 -16.82 -14.13 -2.78
C VAL A 69 -15.57 -15.02 -2.83
N SER A 70 -15.68 -16.20 -3.44
CA SER A 70 -14.55 -17.13 -3.62
C SER A 70 -13.46 -16.53 -4.53
N GLY A 71 -13.83 -15.93 -5.65
CA GLY A 71 -12.89 -15.33 -6.61
C GLY A 71 -12.09 -14.16 -6.03
N ILE A 72 -12.69 -13.34 -5.17
CA ILE A 72 -11.95 -12.29 -4.47
C ILE A 72 -10.95 -12.86 -3.46
N GLY A 73 -11.23 -14.03 -2.87
CA GLY A 73 -10.25 -14.74 -2.04
C GLY A 73 -8.93 -15.00 -2.79
N PHE A 74 -9.02 -15.39 -4.07
CA PHE A 74 -7.85 -15.58 -4.93
C PHE A 74 -7.10 -14.27 -5.21
N LEU A 75 -7.81 -13.19 -5.58
CA LEU A 75 -7.19 -11.87 -5.78
C LEU A 75 -6.57 -11.32 -4.49
N GLY A 76 -7.22 -11.57 -3.35
CA GLY A 76 -6.75 -11.22 -2.01
C GLY A 76 -5.42 -11.89 -1.69
N GLY A 77 -5.29 -13.18 -1.99
CA GLY A 77 -4.02 -13.90 -1.85
C GLY A 77 -2.90 -13.30 -2.71
N GLY A 78 -3.21 -12.82 -3.92
CA GLY A 78 -2.23 -12.20 -4.82
C GLY A 78 -1.72 -10.83 -4.37
N VAL A 79 -2.47 -10.10 -3.54
CA VAL A 79 -2.04 -8.78 -3.01
C VAL A 79 -1.40 -8.88 -1.61
N ILE A 80 -1.54 -10.02 -0.93
CA ILE A 80 -0.92 -10.27 0.37
C ILE A 80 0.50 -10.78 0.14
N LEU A 81 1.49 -9.99 0.55
CA LEU A 81 2.91 -10.29 0.36
C LEU A 81 3.56 -10.50 1.73
N ARG A 82 4.33 -11.58 1.88
CA ARG A 82 5.10 -11.85 3.09
C ARG A 82 6.58 -11.56 2.85
N GLU A 83 7.14 -10.65 3.64
CA GLU A 83 8.56 -10.28 3.63
C GLU A 83 9.16 -10.67 5.00
N GLY A 84 9.71 -11.89 5.10
CA GLY A 84 10.23 -12.44 6.35
C GLY A 84 9.13 -12.66 7.41
N VAL A 85 9.22 -11.93 8.52
CA VAL A 85 8.22 -11.95 9.61
C VAL A 85 7.03 -11.01 9.29
N ASN A 86 7.22 -10.04 8.39
CA ASN A 86 6.22 -9.01 8.13
C ASN A 86 5.24 -9.43 7.03
N VAL A 87 3.95 -9.13 7.20
CA VAL A 87 2.90 -9.39 6.20
C VAL A 87 2.32 -8.06 5.72
N ARG A 88 2.25 -7.85 4.41
CA ARG A 88 1.79 -6.62 3.77
C ARG A 88 0.56 -6.90 2.92
N GLY A 89 -0.29 -5.90 2.74
CA GLY A 89 -1.44 -5.98 1.84
C GLY A 89 -2.70 -6.62 2.45
N LEU A 90 -2.69 -7.02 3.73
CA LEU A 90 -3.87 -7.61 4.39
C LEU A 90 -5.09 -6.67 4.36
N ASN A 91 -4.89 -5.40 4.73
CA ASN A 91 -5.95 -4.41 4.71
C ASN A 91 -6.34 -4.02 3.26
N THR A 92 -5.43 -4.17 2.30
CA THR A 92 -5.75 -4.06 0.87
C THR A 92 -6.66 -5.18 0.40
N ALA A 93 -6.36 -6.43 0.72
CA ALA A 93 -7.24 -7.57 0.43
C ALA A 93 -8.63 -7.40 1.06
N ALA A 94 -8.70 -6.96 2.33
CA ALA A 94 -9.96 -6.72 3.02
C ALA A 94 -10.82 -5.66 2.31
N THR A 95 -10.23 -4.54 1.87
CA THR A 95 -10.98 -3.49 1.16
C THR A 95 -11.47 -3.95 -0.21
N LEU A 96 -10.68 -4.74 -0.94
CA LEU A 96 -11.13 -5.32 -2.21
C LEU A 96 -12.31 -6.27 -2.00
N TRP A 97 -12.28 -7.07 -0.92
CA TRP A 97 -13.39 -7.93 -0.51
C TRP A 97 -14.66 -7.14 -0.21
N CYS A 98 -14.55 -6.05 0.55
CA CYS A 98 -15.67 -5.15 0.78
C CYS A 98 -16.19 -4.53 -0.52
N SER A 99 -15.31 -4.06 -1.41
CA SER A 99 -15.71 -3.44 -2.69
C SER A 99 -16.50 -4.40 -3.58
N ALA A 100 -16.13 -5.68 -3.60
CA ALA A 100 -16.90 -6.70 -4.30
C ALA A 100 -18.29 -6.90 -3.68
N ALA A 101 -18.38 -6.95 -2.35
CA ALA A 101 -19.66 -7.07 -1.66
C ALA A 101 -20.59 -5.88 -1.95
N ILE A 102 -20.06 -4.66 -2.02
CA ILE A 102 -20.79 -3.46 -2.45
C ILE A 102 -21.34 -3.62 -3.88
N GLY A 103 -20.53 -4.15 -4.80
CA GLY A 103 -20.98 -4.45 -6.16
C GLY A 103 -22.11 -5.49 -6.22
N VAL A 104 -22.03 -6.56 -5.42
CA VAL A 104 -23.09 -7.58 -5.29
C VAL A 104 -24.39 -6.98 -4.76
N LEU A 105 -24.32 -6.13 -3.73
CA LEU A 105 -25.49 -5.44 -3.18
C LEU A 105 -26.15 -4.52 -4.22
N ALA A 106 -25.33 -3.77 -4.97
CA ALA A 106 -25.81 -2.89 -6.03
C ALA A 106 -26.52 -3.68 -7.15
N ALA A 107 -25.92 -4.79 -7.61
CA ALA A 107 -26.52 -5.66 -8.63
C ALA A 107 -27.84 -6.28 -8.18
N SER A 108 -27.95 -6.61 -6.89
CA SER A 108 -29.16 -7.17 -6.28
C SER A 108 -30.31 -6.15 -6.16
N GLY A 109 -30.06 -4.87 -6.50
CA GLY A 109 -31.05 -3.79 -6.44
C GLY A 109 -31.19 -3.15 -5.05
N HIS A 110 -30.40 -3.59 -4.07
CA HIS A 110 -30.44 -3.07 -2.70
C HIS A 110 -29.58 -1.80 -2.54
N LEU A 111 -29.91 -0.74 -3.29
CA LEU A 111 -29.08 0.47 -3.39
C LEU A 111 -28.88 1.18 -2.04
N VAL A 112 -29.88 1.18 -1.16
CA VAL A 112 -29.76 1.75 0.19
C VAL A 112 -28.74 0.97 1.01
N PHE A 113 -28.75 -0.37 0.93
CA PHE A 113 -27.76 -1.22 1.61
C PHE A 113 -26.36 -1.04 1.02
N THR A 114 -26.25 -0.83 -0.30
CA THR A 114 -25.00 -0.46 -0.96
C THR A 114 -24.42 0.82 -0.36
N LEU A 115 -25.23 1.87 -0.18
CA LEU A 115 -24.77 3.13 0.42
C LEU A 115 -24.38 2.96 1.89
N ILE A 116 -25.18 2.26 2.70
CA ILE A 116 -24.87 1.98 4.11
C ILE A 116 -23.55 1.22 4.23
N GLY A 117 -23.37 0.16 3.43
CA GLY A 117 -22.13 -0.62 3.41
C GLY A 117 -20.93 0.23 3.01
N THR A 118 -21.07 1.07 1.99
CA THR A 118 -20.01 1.97 1.53
C THR A 118 -19.60 2.96 2.62
N CYS A 119 -20.57 3.62 3.26
CA CYS A 119 -20.33 4.52 4.38
C CYS A 119 -19.68 3.80 5.57
N THR A 120 -20.06 2.55 5.83
CA THR A 120 -19.47 1.74 6.91
C THR A 120 -18.00 1.43 6.62
N VAL A 121 -17.66 1.00 5.40
CA VAL A 121 -16.28 0.72 5.00
C VAL A 121 -15.41 1.97 5.12
N ILE A 122 -15.90 3.10 4.59
CA ILE A 122 -15.21 4.39 4.69
C ILE A 122 -15.06 4.82 6.16
N GLY A 123 -16.12 4.67 6.96
CA GLY A 123 -16.12 4.97 8.39
C GLY A 123 -15.07 4.17 9.15
N ILE A 124 -14.96 2.86 8.90
CA ILE A 124 -13.93 1.99 9.49
C ILE A 124 -12.53 2.49 9.13
N HIS A 125 -12.28 2.84 7.86
CA HIS A 125 -10.97 3.36 7.46
C HIS A 125 -10.63 4.71 8.12
N VAL A 126 -11.61 5.60 8.29
CA VAL A 126 -11.43 6.91 8.93
C VAL A 126 -11.20 6.76 10.45
N LEU A 127 -12.00 5.94 11.11
CA LEU A 127 -12.02 5.77 12.57
C LEU A 127 -10.93 4.82 13.08
N GLY A 128 -10.38 3.95 12.23
CA GLY A 128 -9.32 3.01 12.63
C GLY A 128 -8.07 3.69 13.19
N ARG A 129 -7.64 4.83 12.61
CA ARG A 129 -6.45 5.57 13.06
C ARG A 129 -6.57 6.22 14.44
N PRO A 130 -7.63 6.99 14.77
CA PRO A 130 -7.75 7.58 16.10
C PRO A 130 -7.94 6.53 17.20
N LEU A 131 -8.62 5.41 16.92
CA LEU A 131 -8.75 4.32 17.89
C LEU A 131 -7.43 3.57 18.14
N GLY A 132 -6.63 3.31 17.09
CA GLY A 132 -5.31 2.70 17.24
C GLY A 132 -4.39 3.52 18.14
N ARG A 133 -4.37 4.85 17.97
CA ARG A 133 -3.59 5.76 18.82
C ARG A 133 -4.05 5.84 20.27
N LEU A 134 -5.30 5.49 20.54
CA LEU A 134 -5.84 5.48 21.91
C LEU A 134 -5.50 4.19 22.65
N ILE A 135 -5.31 3.10 21.91
CA ILE A 135 -5.06 1.75 22.43
C ILE A 135 -3.56 1.49 22.51
N ASP A 136 -2.76 2.06 21.62
CA ASP A 136 -1.34 1.73 21.51
C ASP A 136 -0.46 2.63 22.40
N ARG A 137 -0.11 2.10 23.58
CA ARG A 137 0.80 2.74 24.54
C ARG A 137 2.14 2.00 24.64
N ASP A 138 2.37 0.96 23.84
CA ASP A 138 3.60 0.17 23.83
C ASP A 138 4.12 -0.01 22.39
N GLY A 139 4.78 1.02 21.85
CA GLY A 139 5.94 0.93 20.94
C GLY A 139 5.93 0.03 19.69
N THR A 140 4.84 -0.67 19.38
CA THR A 140 4.66 -1.53 18.19
C THR A 140 3.60 -0.93 17.26
N ALA A 141 3.49 0.40 17.31
CA ALA A 141 2.40 1.14 16.69
C ALA A 141 2.59 1.33 15.19
N ASP A 142 1.60 0.79 14.49
CA ASP A 142 1.35 0.77 13.06
C ASP A 142 2.45 0.07 12.26
N GLU A 143 2.11 -1.13 11.78
CA GLU A 143 2.44 -1.60 10.43
C GLU A 143 1.95 -0.54 9.42
N ASP A 144 2.56 0.65 9.44
CA ASP A 144 2.20 1.75 8.59
C ASP A 144 2.69 1.31 7.21
N GLU A 145 1.73 0.84 6.41
CA GLU A 145 1.84 0.50 4.99
C GLU A 145 2.42 1.67 4.15
N SER A 146 2.77 2.80 4.80
CA SER A 146 3.43 4.00 4.32
C SER A 146 4.97 3.98 4.42
N LEU A 147 5.58 3.29 5.41
CA LEU A 147 7.03 3.31 5.63
C LEU A 147 7.70 2.26 4.73
N GLN A 148 8.26 2.70 3.60
CA GLN A 148 9.03 1.83 2.72
C GLN A 148 10.50 1.79 3.18
N PRO A 149 11.13 0.59 3.23
CA PRO A 149 12.55 0.48 3.52
C PRO A 149 13.38 0.94 2.34
N TYR A 150 14.41 1.73 2.63
CA TYR A 150 15.43 2.16 1.70
C TYR A 150 16.80 1.93 2.31
N LEU A 151 17.74 1.61 1.44
CA LEU A 151 19.13 1.44 1.80
C LEU A 151 19.92 2.55 1.11
N VAL A 152 20.68 3.32 1.89
CA VAL A 152 21.60 4.34 1.36
C VAL A 152 23.02 3.88 1.63
N GLN A 153 23.80 3.70 0.56
CA GLN A 153 25.20 3.34 0.62
C GLN A 153 26.06 4.56 0.30
N VAL A 154 27.01 4.86 1.18
CA VAL A 154 27.99 5.94 1.02
C VAL A 154 29.38 5.32 1.03
N ILE A 155 30.10 5.45 -0.09
CA ILE A 155 31.50 5.06 -0.21
C ILE A 155 32.35 6.30 0.02
N CYS A 156 33.21 6.27 1.02
CA CYS A 156 34.04 7.41 1.39
C CYS A 156 35.43 6.98 1.87
N ARG A 157 36.36 7.92 2.03
CA ARG A 157 37.66 7.62 2.63
C ARG A 157 37.53 7.37 4.14
N PRO A 158 38.30 6.43 4.75
CA PRO A 158 38.23 6.11 6.17
C PRO A 158 38.34 7.32 7.11
N LYS A 159 39.14 8.35 6.73
CA LYS A 159 39.29 9.59 7.51
C LYS A 159 38.00 10.40 7.66
N HIS A 160 37.05 10.25 6.74
CA HIS A 160 35.79 11.01 6.70
C HIS A 160 34.57 10.19 7.16
N GLU A 161 34.78 8.92 7.54
CA GLU A 161 33.73 7.97 7.95
C GLU A 161 32.82 8.53 9.05
N LYS A 162 33.43 9.04 10.13
CA LYS A 162 32.69 9.58 11.28
C LYS A 162 31.82 10.77 10.89
N TYR A 163 32.30 11.60 9.97
CA TYR A 163 31.60 12.79 9.51
C TYR A 163 30.44 12.42 8.57
N ALA A 164 30.66 11.50 7.63
CA ALA A 164 29.59 10.97 6.78
C ALA A 164 28.49 10.28 7.60
N ARG A 165 28.85 9.47 8.60
CA ARG A 165 27.88 8.86 9.53
C ARG A 165 27.08 9.91 10.31
N ALA A 166 27.75 10.94 10.82
CA ALA A 166 27.08 12.02 11.56
C ALA A 166 26.05 12.76 10.68
N GLN A 167 26.37 13.00 9.42
CA GLN A 167 25.42 13.62 8.48
C GLN A 167 24.19 12.76 8.21
N ILE A 168 24.37 11.45 8.01
CA ILE A 168 23.24 10.51 7.84
C ILE A 168 22.31 10.58 9.06
N VAL A 169 22.89 10.52 10.27
CA VAL A 169 22.14 10.57 11.53
C VAL A 169 21.43 11.90 11.71
N GLN A 170 22.08 13.02 11.36
CA GLN A 170 21.51 14.35 11.50
C GLN A 170 20.32 14.58 10.55
N HIS A 171 20.40 14.11 9.30
CA HIS A 171 19.29 14.22 8.34
C HIS A 171 18.13 13.30 8.69
N ALA A 172 18.43 12.12 9.25
CA ALA A 172 17.40 11.23 9.77
C ALA A 172 16.72 11.74 11.06
N GLY A 173 17.26 12.79 11.70
CA GLY A 173 16.58 13.47 12.81
C GLY A 173 15.41 14.37 12.37
N SER A 174 15.22 14.58 11.07
CA SER A 174 14.04 15.26 10.54
C SER A 174 12.82 14.31 10.57
N ASN A 175 11.65 14.82 10.96
CA ASN A 175 10.44 14.05 11.34
C ASN A 175 9.90 13.00 10.32
N ASP A 176 10.51 12.89 9.15
CA ASP A 176 9.99 12.11 8.01
C ASP A 176 10.86 10.90 7.60
N ILE A 177 12.02 10.73 8.24
CA ILE A 177 12.95 9.63 7.97
C ILE A 177 13.23 8.90 9.28
N THR A 178 12.95 7.61 9.35
CA THR A 178 13.30 6.80 10.52
C THR A 178 14.55 5.99 10.22
N LEU A 179 15.66 6.31 10.89
CA LEU A 179 16.90 5.54 10.80
C LEU A 179 16.79 4.27 11.64
N ARG A 180 16.89 3.09 11.01
CA ARG A 180 16.93 1.79 11.69
C ARG A 180 18.33 1.41 12.15
N GLY A 181 19.35 1.85 11.43
CA GLY A 181 20.74 1.62 11.77
C GLY A 181 21.69 2.07 10.67
N VAL A 182 22.96 2.25 11.04
CA VAL A 182 24.06 2.49 10.11
C VAL A 182 25.13 1.44 10.37
N HIS A 183 25.49 0.69 9.33
CA HIS A 183 26.57 -0.29 9.36
C HIS A 183 27.78 0.28 8.63
N THR A 184 28.95 0.19 9.24
CA THR A 184 30.21 0.53 8.60
C THR A 184 30.90 -0.76 8.20
N GLY A 185 31.18 -0.93 6.91
CA GLY A 185 31.94 -2.06 6.39
C GLY A 185 33.42 -2.00 6.77
N GLU A 186 34.15 -3.08 6.49
CA GLU A 186 35.60 -3.08 6.64
C GLU A 186 36.24 -2.21 5.54
N PRO A 187 37.29 -1.44 5.86
CA PRO A 187 37.95 -0.61 4.87
C PRO A 187 38.72 -1.46 3.86
N ALA A 188 38.53 -1.19 2.57
CA ALA A 188 39.20 -1.83 1.45
C ALA A 188 39.71 -0.75 0.48
N ASN A 189 40.95 -0.88 -0.02
CA ASN A 189 41.54 0.07 -0.99
C ASN A 189 41.41 1.57 -0.62
N ASP A 190 41.66 1.94 0.64
CA ASP A 190 41.51 3.32 1.16
C ASP A 190 40.07 3.86 1.09
N GLU A 191 39.10 2.96 1.06
CA GLU A 191 37.67 3.26 1.05
C GLU A 191 36.95 2.51 2.15
N ILE A 192 35.82 3.07 2.59
CA ILE A 192 34.93 2.46 3.55
C ILE A 192 33.49 2.71 3.12
N THR A 193 32.67 1.67 3.21
CA THR A 193 31.27 1.70 2.82
C THR A 193 30.39 1.81 4.05
N LEU A 194 29.61 2.89 4.14
CA LEU A 194 28.57 3.09 5.13
C LEU A 194 27.23 2.69 4.53
N THR A 195 26.49 1.81 5.19
CA THR A 195 25.18 1.35 4.76
C THR A 195 24.13 1.77 5.80
N ALA A 196 23.28 2.72 5.44
CA ALA A 196 22.19 3.22 6.28
C ALA A 196 20.86 2.59 5.88
N HIS A 197 20.16 1.99 6.86
CA HIS A 197 18.81 1.47 6.68
C HIS A 197 17.80 2.52 7.13
N LEU A 198 17.02 3.02 6.18
CA LEU A 198 16.02 4.07 6.38
C LEU A 198 14.62 3.52 6.16
N LEU A 199 13.66 4.00 6.94
CA LEU A 199 12.23 3.83 6.67
C LEU A 199 11.66 5.22 6.35
N MET A 200 11.03 5.37 5.19
CA MET A 200 10.50 6.66 4.73
C MET A 200 9.06 6.52 4.25
N SER A 201 8.25 7.55 4.48
CA SER A 201 6.87 7.64 4.00
C SER A 201 6.66 8.92 3.18
N GLY A 202 5.64 8.91 2.29
CA GLY A 202 5.28 10.08 1.47
C GLY A 202 6.06 10.19 0.16
N ASP A 203 6.44 11.42 -0.21
CA ASP A 203 7.20 11.72 -1.44
C ASP A 203 8.68 11.35 -1.27
N VAL A 204 8.95 10.05 -1.30
CA VAL A 204 10.29 9.51 -1.02
C VAL A 204 11.34 9.91 -2.06
N PRO A 205 11.09 9.85 -3.39
CA PRO A 205 12.14 10.09 -4.39
C PRO A 205 12.83 11.44 -4.24
N ALA A 206 12.06 12.53 -4.12
CA ALA A 206 12.64 13.88 -4.01
C ALA A 206 13.48 14.06 -2.73
N ARG A 207 13.06 13.45 -1.62
CA ARG A 207 13.77 13.53 -0.33
C ARG A 207 15.04 12.70 -0.34
N LEU A 208 14.96 11.50 -0.92
CA LEU A 208 16.09 10.60 -1.03
C LEU A 208 17.15 11.18 -1.99
N GLU A 209 16.73 11.76 -3.11
CA GLU A 209 17.60 12.50 -4.03
C GLU A 209 18.30 13.67 -3.33
N ARG A 210 17.57 14.42 -2.49
CA ARG A 210 18.16 15.52 -1.71
C ARG A 210 19.23 15.02 -0.72
N LEU A 211 18.91 13.98 0.05
CA LEU A 211 19.84 13.35 0.98
C LEU A 211 21.09 12.83 0.26
N VAL A 212 20.91 12.15 -0.88
CA VAL A 212 22.00 11.62 -1.70
C VAL A 212 22.86 12.74 -2.27
N ALA A 213 22.26 13.84 -2.72
CA ALA A 213 22.98 15.01 -3.22
C ALA A 213 23.81 15.69 -2.10
N GLU A 214 23.22 15.88 -0.92
CA GLU A 214 23.89 16.49 0.25
C GLU A 214 25.07 15.64 0.74
N LEU A 215 24.90 14.31 0.77
CA LEU A 215 25.97 13.37 1.11
C LEU A 215 27.07 13.34 0.04
N SER A 216 26.70 13.38 -1.24
CA SER A 216 27.65 13.38 -2.37
C SER A 216 28.56 14.62 -2.40
N LEU A 217 28.10 15.73 -1.82
CA LEU A 217 28.87 16.98 -1.74
C LEU A 217 29.88 16.99 -0.57
N GLN A 218 29.90 15.98 0.30
CA GLN A 218 30.80 15.98 1.44
C GLN A 218 32.25 15.62 1.06
N PRO A 219 33.25 16.27 1.69
CA PRO A 219 34.65 15.97 1.44
C PRO A 219 34.97 14.50 1.69
N GLY A 220 35.62 13.86 0.72
CA GLY A 220 36.08 12.47 0.83
C GLY A 220 35.01 11.42 0.54
N VAL A 221 33.80 11.81 0.14
CA VAL A 221 32.80 10.89 -0.44
C VAL A 221 33.14 10.65 -1.91
N ARG A 222 33.18 9.38 -2.31
CA ARG A 222 33.48 8.95 -3.68
C ARG A 222 32.21 8.59 -4.45
N ALA A 223 31.25 7.94 -3.79
CA ALA A 223 29.99 7.56 -4.38
C ALA A 223 28.89 7.49 -3.32
N VAL A 224 27.66 7.79 -3.73
CA VAL A 224 26.45 7.57 -2.94
C VAL A 224 25.42 6.89 -3.82
N GLN A 225 24.82 5.82 -3.32
CA GLN A 225 23.80 5.04 -4.02
C GLN A 225 22.65 4.75 -3.08
N TRP A 226 21.48 4.49 -3.66
CA TRP A 226 20.33 4.07 -2.88
C TRP A 226 19.54 2.96 -3.57
N TYR A 227 18.91 2.11 -2.78
CA TYR A 227 18.12 0.99 -3.22
C TYR A 227 16.79 0.97 -2.49
N ALA A 228 15.70 0.68 -3.20
CA ALA A 228 14.41 0.40 -2.58
C ALA A 228 14.40 -1.04 -2.06
N GLY A 229 13.90 -1.26 -0.85
CA GLY A 229 13.85 -2.57 -0.21
C GLY A 229 14.95 -2.80 0.82
N ASN A 230 14.98 -4.02 1.36
CA ASN A 230 15.94 -4.44 2.38
C ASN A 230 17.17 -5.17 1.80
N GLN A 231 17.21 -5.37 0.48
CA GLN A 231 18.32 -6.02 -0.21
C GLN A 231 19.33 -4.97 -0.68
N ALA A 232 20.43 -4.84 0.05
CA ALA A 232 21.70 -4.52 -0.60
C ALA A 232 22.06 -5.76 -1.42
N GLN A 233 21.93 -5.67 -2.75
CA GLN A 233 22.48 -6.71 -3.61
C GLN A 233 23.99 -6.74 -3.34
N SER A 234 24.44 -7.88 -2.83
CA SER A 234 25.83 -8.19 -2.55
C SER A 234 26.61 -8.19 -3.86
N ASP A 235 27.14 -7.03 -4.26
CA ASP A 235 28.11 -6.91 -5.35
C ASP A 235 29.54 -6.98 -4.80
N ASP A 236 29.78 -7.97 -3.93
CA ASP A 236 31.12 -8.31 -3.46
C ASP A 236 31.28 -9.84 -3.38
N ARG A 237 31.17 -10.49 -4.54
CA ARG A 237 31.78 -11.80 -4.81
C ARG A 237 32.08 -11.95 -6.30
N SER A 238 33.24 -11.48 -6.71
CA SER A 238 34.20 -12.21 -7.56
C SER A 238 35.51 -11.44 -7.67
#